data_AF-A0A2T3NVA1-F1
#
_entry.id   AF-A0A2T3NVA1-F1
#
_cell.length_a   1.000
_cell.length_b   1.000
_cell.length_c   1.000
_cell.angle_alpha   90.00
_cell.angle_beta   90.00
_cell.angle_gamma   90.00
#
_symmetry.space_group_name_H-M   'P 1'
#
loop_
_entity.id
_entity.type
_entity.pdbx_description
1 polymer ?
#
loop_
_entity_poly.entity_id
_entity_poly.type
_entity_poly.pdbx_seq_one_letter_code
_entity_poly.pdbx_strand_id
1 'polypeptide(L)'
;MSSNQSSNSKATSRKEPAPVSQFPLQAGTALKIVNDLATNFKSRVRFSGHCRDRMKERGIRERDIFNVLKSKRSQIDEGPAQQPSGD
;
A
#
# COMPACT_ATOMS: atom_id res chain seq x y z
N MET A 1 -4.28 -14.13 -49.62
CA MET A 1 -5.46 -13.64 -48.88
C MET A 1 -5.34 -14.09 -47.44
N SER A 2 -5.40 -13.14 -46.50
CA SER A 2 -5.75 -13.28 -45.07
C SER A 2 -4.90 -14.20 -44.18
N SER A 3 -4.48 -13.88 -42.95
CA SER A 3 -4.59 -12.72 -42.05
C SER A 3 -3.62 -13.02 -40.87
N ASN A 4 -2.79 -12.06 -40.41
CA ASN A 4 -2.95 -11.28 -39.16
C ASN A 4 -3.65 -12.06 -38.02
N GLN A 5 -3.13 -12.16 -36.78
CA GLN A 5 -2.82 -11.08 -35.82
C GLN A 5 -1.95 -11.66 -34.69
N SER A 6 -0.85 -11.00 -34.31
CA SER A 6 -0.73 -9.82 -33.43
C SER A 6 -0.62 -10.20 -31.95
N SER A 7 0.53 -9.80 -31.41
CA SER A 7 0.97 -9.78 -30.01
C SER A 7 -0.14 -9.53 -28.99
N ASN A 8 -0.31 -10.45 -28.04
CA ASN A 8 -1.02 -10.14 -26.80
C ASN A 8 -0.02 -9.55 -25.80
N SER A 9 0.18 -8.23 -25.90
CA SER A 9 0.86 -7.46 -24.86
C SER A 9 0.01 -7.53 -23.58
N LYS A 10 0.58 -8.11 -22.51
CA LYS A 10 -0.01 -8.07 -21.17
C LYS A 10 0.03 -6.63 -20.67
N ALA A 11 -0.93 -5.82 -21.12
CA ALA A 11 -1.20 -4.50 -20.58
C ALA A 11 -1.66 -4.68 -19.13
N THR A 12 -0.84 -4.21 -18.19
CA THR A 12 -1.25 -4.02 -16.80
C THR A 12 -2.32 -2.92 -16.78
N SER A 13 -3.56 -3.32 -17.04
CA SER A 13 -4.74 -2.48 -16.81
C SER A 13 -4.60 -1.90 -15.40
N ARG A 14 -4.49 -0.56 -15.32
CA ARG A 14 -4.57 0.23 -14.09
C ARG A 14 -5.99 0.08 -13.55
N LYS A 15 -6.35 -1.12 -13.10
CA LYS A 15 -7.65 -1.40 -12.49
C LYS A 15 -7.72 -0.56 -11.22
N GLU A 16 -8.78 0.22 -11.05
CA GLU A 16 -9.05 0.85 -9.77
C GLU A 16 -9.13 -0.23 -8.67
N PRO A 17 -8.66 0.05 -7.44
CA PRO A 17 -8.83 -0.88 -6.33
C PRO A 17 -10.32 -1.14 -6.12
N ALA A 18 -10.67 -2.41 -5.83
CA ALA A 18 -12.07 -2.80 -5.67
C ALA A 18 -12.68 -2.08 -4.45
N PRO A 19 -13.90 -1.53 -4.57
CA PRO A 19 -14.56 -0.89 -3.44
C PRO A 19 -14.89 -1.91 -2.36
N VAL A 20 -14.71 -1.53 -1.09
CA VAL A 20 -15.06 -2.33 0.08
C VAL A 20 -16.28 -1.69 0.74
N SER A 21 -17.38 -2.44 0.83
CA SER A 21 -18.66 -1.97 1.41
C SER A 21 -18.87 -2.38 2.87
N GLN A 22 -17.88 -2.99 3.50
CA GLN A 22 -17.98 -3.51 4.86
C GLN A 22 -17.67 -2.43 5.91
N PHE A 23 -18.61 -2.21 6.84
CA PHE A 23 -18.41 -1.38 8.03
C PHE A 23 -18.97 -2.08 9.29
N PRO A 24 -18.24 -2.10 10.42
CA PRO A 24 -16.87 -1.62 10.59
C PRO A 24 -15.89 -2.45 9.76
N LEU A 25 -14.80 -1.82 9.34
CA LEU A 25 -13.79 -2.47 8.50
C LEU A 25 -13.11 -3.58 9.30
N GLN A 26 -13.22 -4.83 8.85
CA GLN A 26 -12.56 -5.95 9.52
C GLN A 26 -11.06 -5.94 9.26
N ALA A 27 -10.28 -6.38 10.25
CA ALA A 27 -8.81 -6.38 10.18
C ALA A 27 -8.26 -7.11 8.93
N GLY A 28 -8.83 -8.28 8.58
CA GLY A 28 -8.42 -9.02 7.39
C GLY A 28 -8.69 -8.27 6.08
N THR A 29 -9.79 -7.50 6.03
CA THR A 29 -10.13 -6.66 4.88
C THR A 29 -9.23 -5.42 4.82
N ALA A 30 -8.96 -4.79 5.96
CA ALA A 30 -8.00 -3.67 6.06
C ALA A 30 -6.60 -4.08 5.58
N LEU A 31 -6.08 -5.22 6.04
CA LEU A 31 -4.78 -5.74 5.62
C LEU A 31 -4.73 -6.01 4.11
N LYS A 32 -5.81 -6.53 3.52
CA LYS A 32 -5.89 -6.72 2.06
C LYS A 32 -5.80 -5.40 1.31
N ILE A 33 -6.51 -4.36 1.76
CA ILE A 33 -6.46 -3.02 1.15
C ILE A 33 -5.03 -2.47 1.21
N VAL A 34 -4.40 -2.50 2.39
CA VAL A 34 -3.03 -2.01 2.59
C VAL A 34 -2.05 -2.77 1.70
N ASN A 35 -2.18 -4.10 1.62
CA ASN A 35 -1.33 -4.95 0.78
C ASN A 35 -1.45 -4.61 -0.71
N ASP A 36 -2.68 -4.41 -1.17
CA ASP A 36 -2.98 -4.09 -2.57
C ASP A 36 -2.43 -2.70 -2.93
N LEU A 37 -2.61 -1.71 -2.06
CA LEU A 37 -2.01 -0.38 -2.21
C LEU A 37 -0.48 -0.45 -2.28
N ALA A 38 0.15 -1.21 -1.39
CA ALA A 38 1.62 -1.34 -1.35
C ALA A 38 2.19 -2.15 -2.54
N THR A 39 1.39 -3.01 -3.16
CA THR A 39 1.82 -3.88 -4.26
C THR A 39 1.57 -3.24 -5.62
N ASN A 40 0.36 -2.76 -5.85
CA ASN A 40 -0.14 -2.38 -7.17
C ASN A 40 -0.28 -0.85 -7.32
N PHE A 41 -0.46 -0.11 -6.22
CA PHE A 41 -0.79 1.32 -6.24
C PHE A 41 0.14 2.19 -5.40
N LYS A 42 1.45 1.89 -5.37
CA LYS A 42 2.43 2.60 -4.54
C LYS A 42 2.42 4.13 -4.70
N SER A 43 2.12 4.63 -5.90
CA SER A 43 2.03 6.07 -6.19
C SER A 43 0.85 6.78 -5.49
N ARG A 44 -0.13 6.03 -5.00
CA ARG A 44 -1.26 6.54 -4.21
C ARG A 44 -0.93 6.68 -2.72
N VAL A 45 0.14 6.03 -2.24
CA VAL A 45 0.61 6.17 -0.85
C VAL A 45 1.46 7.43 -0.76
N ARG A 46 1.08 8.35 0.14
CA ARG A 46 1.76 9.63 0.36
C ARG A 46 2.20 9.72 1.81
N PHE A 47 3.45 10.14 2.00
CA PHE A 47 4.02 10.41 3.32
C PHE A 47 4.05 11.92 3.55
N SER A 48 3.58 12.37 4.71
CA SER A 48 3.68 13.77 5.11
C SER A 48 5.14 14.19 5.34
N GLY A 49 5.39 15.51 5.40
CA GLY A 49 6.72 16.04 5.73
C GLY A 49 7.25 15.49 7.06
N HIS A 50 6.42 15.57 8.11
CA HIS A 50 6.72 15.01 9.43
C HIS A 50 7.10 13.52 9.38
N CYS A 51 6.30 12.69 8.69
CA CYS A 51 6.62 11.27 8.54
C CYS A 51 7.99 11.06 7.86
N ARG A 52 8.31 11.86 6.85
CA ARG A 52 9.59 11.77 6.13
C ARG A 52 10.77 12.17 7.01
N ASP A 53 10.61 13.16 7.88
CA ASP A 53 11.68 13.57 8.78
C ASP A 53 11.95 12.49 9.83
N ARG A 54 10.89 11.89 10.40
CA ARG A 54 11.02 10.72 11.29
C ARG A 54 11.63 9.51 10.60
N MET A 55 11.32 9.28 9.33
CA MET A 55 11.97 8.24 8.53
C MET A 55 13.47 8.49 8.39
N LYS A 56 13.88 9.74 8.13
CA LYS A 56 15.31 10.10 8.02
C LYS A 56 16.03 9.90 9.34
N GLU A 57 15.48 10.39 10.45
CA GLU A 57 16.05 10.23 11.80
C GLU A 57 16.30 8.76 12.16
N ARG A 58 15.40 7.88 11.73
CA ARG A 58 15.47 6.43 11.99
C ARG A 58 16.19 5.64 10.89
N GLY A 59 16.70 6.29 9.84
CA GLY A 59 17.35 5.63 8.71
C GLY A 59 16.44 4.71 7.87
N ILE A 60 15.13 4.95 7.91
CA ILE A 60 14.10 4.14 7.24
C ILE A 60 13.85 4.69 5.82
N ARG A 61 13.86 3.81 4.82
CA ARG A 61 13.50 4.19 3.43
C ARG A 61 12.06 3.80 3.12
N GLU A 62 11.43 4.51 2.18
CA GLU A 62 10.05 4.17 1.71
C GLU A 62 9.94 2.70 1.27
N ARG A 63 11.01 2.15 0.67
CA ARG A 63 11.06 0.73 0.27
C ARG A 63 10.88 -0.23 1.45
N ASP A 64 11.43 0.12 2.61
CA ASP A 64 11.42 -0.72 3.80
C ASP A 64 9.99 -0.75 4.37
N ILE A 65 9.30 0.40 4.34
CA ILE A 65 7.87 0.50 4.65
C ILE A 65 7.04 -0.38 3.71
N PHE A 66 7.23 -0.23 2.39
CA PHE A 66 6.46 -1.05 1.44
C PHE A 66 6.73 -2.54 1.60
N ASN A 67 7.93 -2.96 1.99
CA ASN A 67 8.22 -4.37 2.26
C ASN A 67 7.41 -4.90 3.45
N VAL A 68 7.25 -4.09 4.50
CA VAL A 68 6.40 -4.43 5.65
C VAL A 68 4.93 -4.51 5.23
N LEU A 69 4.41 -3.50 4.53
CA LEU A 69 2.99 -3.45 4.11
C LEU A 69 2.61 -4.56 3.12
N LYS A 70 3.56 -5.04 2.32
CA LYS A 70 3.37 -6.17 1.39
C LYS A 70 3.33 -7.52 2.06
N SER A 71 3.85 -7.63 3.28
CA SER A 71 3.90 -8.91 3.97
C SER A 71 2.55 -9.22 4.61
N LYS A 72 1.98 -10.37 4.26
CA LYS A 72 0.75 -10.90 4.89
C LYS A 72 0.95 -11.31 6.35
N ARG A 73 2.21 -11.43 6.79
CA ARG A 73 2.59 -11.80 8.15
C ARG A 73 2.88 -10.58 9.02
N SER A 74 2.90 -9.38 8.42
CA SER A 74 3.06 -8.15 9.18
C SER A 74 1.79 -7.91 10.00
N GLN A 75 1.96 -7.72 11.29
CA GLN A 75 0.89 -7.20 12.12
C GLN A 75 1.02 -5.68 12.14
N ILE A 76 -0.09 -5.01 11.82
CA ILE A 76 -0.21 -3.56 11.97
C ILE A 76 -0.88 -3.39 13.33
N ASP A 77 -0.09 -2.93 14.29
CA ASP A 77 -0.57 -2.60 15.62
C ASP A 77 -0.41 -1.09 15.81
N GLU A 78 -1.53 -0.41 16.05
CA GLU A 78 -1.50 0.97 16.50
C GLU A 78 -1.26 0.94 18.00
N GLY A 79 0.02 0.87 18.38
CA GLY A 79 0.40 1.13 19.77
C GLY A 79 -0.10 2.51 20.20
N PRO A 80 -0.24 2.77 21.52
CA PRO A 80 -0.67 4.08 22.01
C PRO A 80 0.19 5.16 21.34
N ALA A 81 -0.45 6.16 20.73
CA ALA A 81 0.25 7.27 20.10
C ALA A 81 1.27 7.78 21.12
N GLN A 82 2.56 7.69 20.75
CA GLN A 82 3.66 7.89 21.68
C GLN A 82 3.58 9.27 22.35
N GLN A 83 2.86 10.19 21.72
CA GLN A 83 2.39 11.45 22.29
C GLN A 83 0.94 11.72 21.82
N PRO A 84 0.07 12.35 22.65
CA PRO A 84 -1.29 12.74 22.26
C PRO A 84 -1.35 13.71 21.07
N SER A 85 -0.21 14.31 20.71
CA SER A 85 0.02 15.19 19.56
C SER A 85 0.71 14.53 18.37
N GLY A 86 1.13 13.26 18.46
CA GLY A 86 1.75 12.52 17.34
C GLY A 86 3.23 12.83 17.06
N ASP A 87 3.99 13.27 18.06
CA ASP A 87 5.46 13.44 17.99
C ASP A 87 6.23 12.20 18.51
#